data_AF-A0A7J8ZWJ3-F1
#
_entry.id   AF-A0A7J8ZWJ3-F1
#
_cell.length_a   1.000
_cell.length_b   1.000
_cell.length_c   1.000
_cell.angle_alpha   90.00
_cell.angle_beta   90.00
_cell.angle_gamma   90.00
#
_symmetry.space_group_name_H-M   'P 1'
#
loop_
_entity.id
_entity.type
_entity.pdbx_description
1 polymer ?
#
loop_
_entity_poly.entity_id
_entity_poly.type
_entity_poly.pdbx_seq_one_letter_code
_entity_poly.pdbx_strand_id
1 'polypeptide(L)'
;MAKKEYVPLFETRQVKGRILFRCIAASILLGICFIIMYRIRYFPVGGKAERWTWIGLFLSELWFSFYWLLTTVCRWNAVIRIPFIHRLSQRFGKELPGIDIFVCTADPLLEPPSMVVNTVLSMMAYDYPPEKLSVYLSDDGGSNLTFYAMLEAANFSKTWLPFCKKF
;
A
#
# COMPACT_ATOMS: atom_id res chain seq x y z
N MET A 1 6.12 -33.93 27.34
CA MET A 1 5.38 -32.75 26.86
C MET A 1 6.37 -31.61 26.68
N ALA A 2 6.89 -31.41 25.46
CA ALA A 2 7.80 -30.31 25.19
C ALA A 2 7.03 -28.98 25.28
N LYS A 3 7.51 -28.05 26.12
CA LYS A 3 7.08 -26.65 26.07
C LYS A 3 7.18 -26.20 24.62
N LYS A 4 6.07 -25.94 23.94
CA LYS A 4 6.06 -25.26 22.65
C LYS A 4 6.65 -23.87 22.91
N GLU A 5 7.94 -23.70 22.66
CA GLU A 5 8.57 -22.38 22.70
C GLU A 5 7.76 -21.46 21.77
N TYR A 6 7.33 -20.32 22.30
CA TYR A 6 6.48 -19.38 21.57
C TYR A 6 7.34 -18.65 20.52
N VAL A 7 7.57 -19.29 19.39
CA VAL A 7 8.32 -18.71 18.27
C VAL A 7 7.50 -17.56 17.66
N PRO A 8 8.11 -16.39 17.34
CA PRO A 8 7.40 -15.28 16.74
C PRO A 8 6.86 -15.62 15.34
N LEU A 9 5.63 -15.18 15.06
CA LEU A 9 4.95 -15.35 13.76
C LEU A 9 5.40 -14.34 12.71
N PHE A 10 5.95 -13.21 13.15
CA PHE A 10 6.52 -12.18 12.29
C PHE A 10 7.81 -11.65 12.90
N GLU A 11 8.75 -11.26 12.05
CA GLU A 11 9.96 -10.56 12.44
C GLU A 11 9.92 -9.12 11.93
N THR A 12 10.29 -8.18 12.79
CA THR A 12 10.39 -6.76 12.42
C THR A 12 11.85 -6.42 12.20
N ARG A 13 12.27 -6.22 10.95
CA ARG A 13 13.64 -5.87 10.58
C ARG A 13 13.76 -4.41 10.20
N GLN A 14 14.85 -3.78 10.60
CA GLN A 14 15.18 -2.45 10.12
C GLN A 14 15.73 -2.54 8.69
N VAL A 15 15.37 -1.55 7.85
CA VAL A 15 15.84 -1.47 6.45
C VAL A 15 17.35 -1.26 6.43
N LYS A 16 18.06 -2.04 5.59
CA LYS A 16 19.51 -1.86 5.33
C LYS A 16 19.76 -0.53 4.62
N GLY A 17 20.90 0.12 4.88
CA GLY A 17 21.24 1.39 4.22
C GLY A 17 20.67 2.65 4.88
N ARG A 18 20.09 2.55 6.08
CA ARG A 18 19.56 3.69 6.85
C ARG A 18 20.59 4.77 7.14
N ILE A 19 21.83 4.39 7.41
CA ILE A 19 22.92 5.34 7.67
C ILE A 19 23.17 6.19 6.42
N LEU A 20 23.28 5.55 5.26
CA LEU A 20 23.44 6.25 3.98
C LEU A 20 22.26 7.19 3.70
N PHE A 21 21.02 6.73 3.91
CA PHE A 21 19.83 7.58 3.77
C PHE A 21 19.88 8.79 4.71
N ARG A 22 20.27 8.62 5.98
CA ARG A 22 20.39 9.71 6.94
C ARG A 22 21.49 10.70 6.57
N CYS A 23 22.63 10.23 6.06
CA CYS A 23 23.69 11.10 5.56
C CYS A 23 23.22 11.93 4.36
N ILE A 24 22.54 11.30 3.39
CA ILE A 24 21.97 12.00 2.23
C ILE A 24 20.93 13.02 2.70
N ALA A 25 20.01 12.63 3.58
CA ALA A 25 19.01 13.54 4.13
C ALA A 25 19.66 14.72 4.87
N ALA A 26 20.70 14.49 5.68
CA ALA A 26 21.44 15.54 6.36
C ALA A 26 22.12 16.50 5.37
N SER A 27 22.70 15.97 4.28
CA SER A 27 23.32 16.80 3.24
C SER A 27 22.31 17.68 2.50
N ILE A 28 21.11 17.16 2.23
CA ILE A 28 20.02 17.92 1.59
C ILE A 28 19.50 18.99 2.56
N LEU A 29 19.32 18.65 3.84
CA LEU A 29 18.89 19.61 4.87
C LEU A 29 19.89 20.77 4.98
N LEU A 30 21.18 20.48 4.95
CA LEU A 30 22.24 21.49 4.95
C LEU A 30 22.17 22.37 3.69
N GLY A 31 21.90 21.78 2.51
CA GLY A 31 21.66 22.53 1.27
C GLY A 31 20.45 23.46 1.37
N ILE A 32 19.32 22.99 1.94
CA ILE A 32 18.13 23.81 2.18
C ILE A 32 18.45 24.99 3.10
N CYS A 33 19.18 24.75 4.20
CA CYS A 33 19.62 25.81 5.10
C CYS A 33 20.47 26.87 4.37
N PHE A 34 21.41 26.45 3.51
CA PHE A 34 22.20 27.41 2.72
C PHE A 34 21.35 28.21 1.73
N ILE A 35 20.38 27.58 1.07
CA ILE A 35 19.46 28.29 0.16
C ILE A 35 18.64 29.33 0.93
N ILE A 36 18.09 28.96 2.09
CA ILE A 36 17.33 29.88 2.94
C ILE A 36 18.21 31.03 3.42
N MET A 37 19.44 30.76 3.88
CA MET A 37 20.38 31.80 4.28
C MET A 37 20.76 32.72 3.11
N TYR A 38 21.01 32.16 1.94
CA TYR A 38 21.30 32.93 0.72
C TYR A 38 20.13 33.84 0.37
N ARG A 39 18.89 33.32 0.36
CA ARG A 39 17.68 34.10 0.12
C ARG A 39 17.57 35.26 1.12
N ILE A 40 17.68 34.99 2.42
CA ILE A 40 17.60 36.03 3.45
C ILE A 40 18.69 37.10 3.28
N ARG A 41 19.93 36.69 2.92
CA ARG A 41 21.07 37.61 2.76
C ARG A 41 20.94 38.50 1.53
N TYR A 42 20.42 37.97 0.43
CA TYR A 42 20.26 38.66 -0.85
C TYR A 42 18.81 39.09 -1.09
N PHE A 43 18.27 39.83 -0.12
CA PHE A 43 16.94 40.42 -0.24
C PHE A 43 16.94 41.59 -1.23
N PRO A 44 16.03 41.65 -2.22
CA PRO A 44 16.04 42.69 -3.25
C PRO A 44 15.70 44.07 -2.65
N VAL A 45 16.67 44.98 -2.75
CA VAL A 45 16.54 46.37 -2.25
C VAL A 45 15.82 47.26 -3.27
N GLY A 46 15.79 46.92 -4.56
CA GLY A 46 15.09 47.67 -5.62
C GLY A 46 13.67 47.15 -5.92
N GLY A 47 12.86 47.98 -6.60
CA GLY A 47 11.60 47.62 -7.28
C GLY A 47 10.46 47.01 -6.43
N LYS A 48 9.27 47.64 -6.39
CA LYS A 48 8.08 47.04 -5.74
C LYS A 48 7.71 45.68 -6.35
N ALA A 49 7.70 45.56 -7.68
CA ALA A 49 7.34 44.32 -8.37
C ALA A 49 8.33 43.19 -8.10
N GLU A 50 9.63 43.47 -8.17
CA GLU A 50 10.70 42.50 -7.91
C GLU A 50 10.64 41.93 -6.49
N ARG A 51 10.31 42.77 -5.50
CA ARG A 51 10.11 42.34 -4.10
C ARG A 51 8.94 41.36 -3.97
N TRP A 52 7.80 41.63 -4.59
CA TRP A 52 6.65 40.73 -4.52
C TRP A 52 6.91 39.39 -5.20
N THR A 53 7.57 39.40 -6.36
CA THR A 53 7.98 38.17 -7.06
C THR A 53 8.97 37.36 -6.20
N TRP A 54 9.94 38.03 -5.57
CA TRP A 54 10.89 37.39 -4.68
C TRP A 54 10.22 36.75 -3.46
N ILE A 55 9.28 37.45 -2.82
CA ILE A 55 8.53 36.93 -1.67
C ILE A 55 7.71 35.70 -2.07
N GLY A 56 7.01 35.75 -3.21
CA GLY A 56 6.24 34.62 -3.70
C GLY A 56 7.10 33.39 -3.99
N LEU A 57 8.27 33.59 -4.63
CA LEU A 57 9.22 32.52 -4.89
C LEU A 57 9.79 31.94 -3.58
N PHE A 58 10.17 32.79 -2.64
CA PHE A 58 10.71 32.35 -1.35
C PHE A 58 9.66 31.59 -0.52
N LEU A 59 8.40 32.01 -0.54
CA LEU A 59 7.31 31.31 0.14
C LEU A 59 7.08 29.92 -0.46
N SER A 60 7.14 29.79 -1.79
CA SER A 60 7.08 28.51 -2.49
C SER A 60 8.24 27.59 -2.10
N GLU A 61 9.47 28.12 -2.05
CA GLU A 61 10.66 27.38 -1.61
C GLU A 61 10.54 26.88 -0.16
N LEU A 62 10.01 27.71 0.75
CA LEU A 62 9.74 27.32 2.13
C LEU A 62 8.70 26.20 2.22
N TRP A 63 7.63 26.29 1.41
CA TRP A 63 6.60 25.25 1.35
C TRP A 63 7.16 23.91 0.88
N PHE A 64 7.94 23.90 -0.20
CA PHE A 64 8.59 22.68 -0.69
C PHE A 64 9.62 22.12 0.31
N SER A 65 10.37 23.00 0.99
CA SER A 65 11.33 22.60 2.03
C SER A 65 10.62 21.96 3.23
N PHE A 66 9.47 22.52 3.64
CA PHE A 66 8.65 21.97 4.71
C PHE A 66 8.05 20.61 4.32
N TYR A 67 7.50 20.50 3.10
CA TYR A 67 7.01 19.23 2.57
C TYR A 67 8.13 18.16 2.54
N TRP A 68 9.32 18.53 2.10
CA TRP A 68 10.49 17.65 2.09
C TRP A 68 10.89 17.21 3.51
N LEU A 69 10.84 18.12 4.49
CA LEU A 69 11.12 17.79 5.89
C LEU A 69 10.11 16.77 6.43
N LEU A 70 8.81 17.01 6.23
CA LEU A 70 7.75 16.10 6.67
C LEU A 70 7.91 14.70 6.06
N THR A 71 8.12 14.62 4.75
CA THR A 71 8.30 13.34 4.06
C THR A 71 9.57 12.60 4.50
N THR A 72 10.64 13.33 4.82
CA THR A 72 11.89 12.76 5.36
C THR A 72 11.71 12.21 6.77
N VAL A 73 10.99 12.92 7.65
CA VAL A 73 10.67 12.47 9.02
C VAL A 73 9.85 11.18 8.98
N CYS A 74 8.83 11.10 8.12
CA CYS A 74 8.03 9.88 7.94
C CYS A 74 8.87 8.66 7.52
N ARG A 75 9.97 8.88 6.78
CA ARG A 75 10.86 7.83 6.28
C ARG A 75 12.05 7.52 7.20
N TRP A 76 12.21 8.27 8.30
CA TRP A 76 13.39 8.22 9.17
C TRP A 76 13.65 6.87 9.83
N ASN A 77 12.58 6.12 10.13
CA ASN A 77 12.63 4.81 10.77
C ASN A 77 11.84 3.78 9.96
N ALA A 78 12.17 3.65 8.67
CA ALA A 78 11.58 2.61 7.83
C ALA A 78 11.88 1.21 8.38
N VAL A 79 10.83 0.38 8.43
CA VAL A 79 10.82 -0.95 9.04
C VAL A 79 10.09 -1.92 8.10
N ILE A 80 10.63 -3.12 7.95
CA ILE A 80 10.04 -4.22 7.17
C ILE A 80 9.54 -5.28 8.15
N ARG A 81 8.33 -5.80 7.90
CA ARG A 81 7.75 -6.93 8.64
C ARG A 81 7.75 -8.17 7.76
N ILE A 82 8.39 -9.23 8.22
CA ILE A 82 8.51 -10.50 7.49
C ILE A 82 7.59 -11.52 8.18
N PRO A 83 6.53 -12.00 7.52
CA PRO A 83 5.65 -13.03 8.08
C PRO A 83 6.25 -14.44 7.88
N PHE A 84 6.01 -15.34 8.84
CA PHE A 84 6.42 -16.75 8.76
C PHE A 84 5.19 -17.66 8.67
N ILE A 85 4.73 -17.93 7.45
CA ILE A 85 3.51 -18.71 7.18
C ILE A 85 3.64 -20.14 7.74
N HIS A 86 4.80 -20.78 7.63
CA HIS A 86 5.04 -22.12 8.20
C HIS A 86 4.83 -22.17 9.73
N ARG A 87 5.23 -21.12 10.44
CA ARG A 87 5.05 -21.07 11.91
C ARG A 87 3.58 -20.87 12.28
N LEU A 88 2.84 -20.12 11.44
CA LEU A 88 1.40 -19.94 11.58
C LEU A 88 0.68 -21.28 11.39
N SER A 89 0.97 -22.01 10.31
CA SER A 89 0.36 -23.32 10.04
C SER A 89 0.73 -24.37 11.09
N GLN A 90 1.97 -24.39 11.58
CA GLN A 90 2.38 -25.30 12.66
C GLN A 90 1.67 -25.01 13.99
N ARG A 91 1.38 -23.72 14.28
CA ARG A 91 0.74 -23.33 15.55
C ARG A 91 -0.76 -23.54 15.54
N PHE A 92 -1.45 -23.10 14.49
CA PHE A 92 -2.91 -23.06 14.43
C PHE A 92 -3.51 -24.11 13.51
N GLY A 93 -2.73 -24.75 12.64
CA GLY A 93 -3.24 -25.71 11.67
C GLY A 93 -4.35 -25.09 10.81
N LYS A 94 -5.58 -25.60 10.97
CA LYS A 94 -6.80 -25.11 10.30
C LYS A 94 -7.68 -24.21 11.18
N GLU A 95 -7.28 -23.93 12.42
CA GLU A 95 -7.95 -23.03 13.36
C GLU A 95 -7.66 -21.55 13.04
N LEU A 96 -7.94 -21.15 11.80
CA LEU A 96 -7.81 -19.77 11.34
C LEU A 96 -9.11 -18.98 11.57
N PRO A 97 -9.09 -17.63 11.61
CA PRO A 97 -10.32 -16.82 11.72
C PRO A 97 -11.17 -16.87 10.44
N GLY A 98 -12.44 -16.46 10.51
CA GLY A 98 -13.22 -16.15 9.30
C GLY A 98 -12.66 -14.91 8.59
N ILE A 99 -12.66 -14.90 7.26
CA ILE A 99 -12.24 -13.78 6.42
C ILE A 99 -13.33 -13.50 5.40
N ASP A 100 -13.78 -12.26 5.38
CA ASP A 100 -14.71 -11.73 4.38
C ASP A 100 -13.93 -10.80 3.43
N ILE A 101 -13.98 -11.10 2.14
CA ILE A 101 -13.36 -10.30 1.09
C ILE A 101 -14.45 -9.54 0.35
N PHE A 102 -14.33 -8.22 0.31
CA PHE A 102 -15.23 -7.35 -0.45
C PHE A 102 -14.56 -6.90 -1.74
N VAL A 103 -15.22 -7.15 -2.85
CA VAL A 103 -14.89 -6.63 -4.18
C VAL A 103 -15.95 -5.59 -4.52
N CYS A 104 -15.54 -4.39 -4.87
CA CYS A 104 -16.44 -3.34 -5.31
C CYS A 104 -16.15 -3.01 -6.76
N THR A 105 -17.19 -2.85 -7.57
CA THR A 105 -17.11 -2.36 -8.93
C THR A 105 -18.18 -1.29 -9.17
N ALA A 106 -17.88 -0.31 -10.00
CA ALA A 106 -18.74 0.85 -10.20
C ALA A 106 -19.18 1.07 -11.65
N ASP A 107 -18.34 0.73 -12.64
CA ASP A 107 -18.66 0.95 -14.05
C ASP A 107 -18.16 -0.22 -14.92
N PRO A 108 -19.04 -1.00 -15.56
CA PRO A 108 -18.66 -2.14 -16.40
C PRO A 108 -17.84 -1.77 -17.65
N LEU A 109 -17.79 -0.50 -18.06
CA LEU A 109 -16.96 -0.05 -19.18
C LEU A 109 -15.52 0.23 -18.74
N LEU A 110 -15.34 0.87 -17.58
CA LEU A 110 -14.02 1.14 -17.02
C LEU A 110 -13.42 -0.09 -16.31
N GLU A 111 -14.28 -0.91 -15.72
CA GLU A 111 -13.97 -2.15 -15.01
C GLU A 111 -14.70 -3.32 -15.69
N PRO A 112 -14.14 -3.86 -16.80
CA PRO A 112 -14.82 -4.89 -17.56
C PRO A 112 -15.24 -6.09 -16.69
N PRO A 113 -16.47 -6.64 -16.87
CA PRO A 113 -16.94 -7.77 -16.06
C PRO A 113 -16.01 -8.98 -16.05
N SER A 114 -15.27 -9.22 -17.13
CA SER A 114 -14.26 -10.28 -17.20
C SER A 114 -13.11 -10.08 -16.20
N MET A 115 -12.67 -8.84 -15.99
CA MET A 115 -11.67 -8.50 -14.98
C MET A 115 -12.20 -8.75 -13.57
N VAL A 116 -13.43 -8.29 -13.31
CA VAL A 116 -14.11 -8.49 -12.01
C VAL A 116 -14.26 -9.98 -11.70
N VAL A 117 -14.74 -10.77 -12.66
CA VAL A 117 -14.86 -12.23 -12.56
C VAL A 117 -13.52 -12.89 -12.25
N ASN A 118 -12.45 -12.52 -12.95
CA ASN A 118 -11.12 -13.07 -12.71
C ASN A 118 -10.63 -12.77 -11.29
N THR A 119 -10.86 -11.54 -10.80
CA THR A 119 -10.53 -11.17 -9.42
C THR A 119 -11.30 -12.00 -8.40
N VAL A 120 -12.62 -12.15 -8.57
CA VAL A 120 -13.45 -12.94 -7.66
C VAL A 120 -13.03 -14.42 -7.67
N LEU A 121 -12.85 -15.03 -8.85
CA LEU A 121 -12.41 -16.42 -8.96
C LEU A 121 -11.02 -16.64 -8.36
N SER A 122 -10.09 -15.70 -8.53
CA SER A 122 -8.75 -15.77 -7.93
C SER A 122 -8.81 -15.72 -6.41
N MET A 123 -9.67 -14.87 -5.84
CA MET A 123 -9.88 -14.78 -4.39
C MET A 123 -10.50 -16.06 -3.84
N MET A 124 -11.50 -16.63 -4.52
CA MET A 124 -12.12 -17.91 -4.13
C MET A 124 -11.14 -19.09 -4.18
N ALA A 125 -10.07 -18.99 -4.97
CA ALA A 125 -9.01 -19.99 -5.10
C ALA A 125 -7.89 -19.85 -4.05
N TYR A 126 -7.98 -18.90 -3.11
CA TYR A 126 -6.98 -18.77 -2.05
C TYR A 126 -6.80 -20.05 -1.23
N ASP A 127 -5.57 -20.29 -0.78
CA ASP A 127 -5.22 -21.40 0.12
C ASP A 127 -5.70 -21.09 1.55
N TYR A 128 -7.02 -21.17 1.74
CA TYR A 128 -7.70 -20.94 3.00
C TYR A 128 -8.85 -21.95 3.18
N PRO A 129 -9.24 -22.30 4.42
CA PRO A 129 -10.38 -23.17 4.65
C PRO A 129 -11.66 -22.58 4.01
N PRO A 130 -12.34 -23.32 3.12
CA PRO A 130 -13.49 -22.79 2.36
C PRO A 130 -14.67 -22.40 3.27
N GLU A 131 -14.83 -23.06 4.41
CA GLU A 131 -15.84 -22.74 5.43
C GLU A 131 -15.56 -21.43 6.19
N LYS A 132 -14.40 -20.80 5.96
CA LYS A 132 -13.95 -19.56 6.62
C LYS A 132 -13.64 -18.43 5.65
N LEU A 133 -13.83 -18.65 4.34
CA LEU A 133 -13.56 -17.66 3.31
C LEU A 133 -14.88 -17.29 2.62
N SER A 134 -15.33 -16.07 2.82
CA SER A 134 -16.50 -15.52 2.12
C SER A 134 -16.04 -14.42 1.17
N VAL A 135 -16.58 -14.40 -0.05
CA VAL A 135 -16.30 -13.35 -1.04
C VAL A 135 -17.61 -12.67 -1.41
N TYR A 136 -17.63 -11.34 -1.31
CA TYR A 136 -18.77 -10.49 -1.59
C TYR A 136 -18.42 -9.55 -2.75
N LEU A 137 -19.34 -9.43 -3.70
CA LEU A 137 -19.24 -8.45 -4.78
C LEU A 137 -20.34 -7.39 -4.59
N SER A 138 -19.93 -6.12 -4.48
CA SER A 138 -20.81 -4.95 -4.57
C SER A 138 -20.65 -4.33 -5.94
N ASP A 139 -21.75 -4.25 -6.69
CA ASP A 139 -21.80 -3.56 -7.98
C ASP A 139 -22.60 -2.28 -7.82
N ASP A 140 -21.90 -1.16 -7.64
CA ASP A 140 -22.48 0.17 -7.49
C ASP A 140 -23.04 0.68 -8.82
N GLY A 141 -22.59 0.12 -9.95
CA GLY A 141 -23.09 0.42 -11.29
C GLY A 141 -24.40 -0.29 -11.63
N GLY A 142 -24.81 -1.29 -10.83
CA GLY A 142 -26.03 -2.07 -11.05
C GLY A 142 -26.09 -2.71 -12.43
N SER A 143 -24.95 -3.17 -12.95
CA SER A 143 -24.81 -3.60 -14.34
C SER A 143 -25.33 -5.02 -14.53
N ASN A 144 -26.31 -5.16 -15.43
CA ASN A 144 -26.76 -6.48 -15.87
C ASN A 144 -25.62 -7.33 -16.45
N LEU A 145 -24.62 -6.71 -17.09
CA LEU A 145 -23.47 -7.43 -17.65
C LEU A 145 -22.61 -8.05 -16.56
N THR A 146 -22.36 -7.32 -15.47
CA THR A 146 -21.61 -7.81 -14.31
C THR A 146 -22.37 -8.96 -13.65
N PHE A 147 -23.69 -8.83 -13.50
CA PHE A 147 -24.54 -9.90 -12.97
C PHE A 147 -24.45 -11.19 -13.79
N TYR A 148 -24.64 -11.13 -15.12
CA TYR A 148 -24.56 -12.31 -15.98
C TYR A 148 -23.14 -12.89 -16.04
N ALA A 149 -22.12 -12.06 -16.08
CA ALA A 149 -20.73 -12.52 -16.04
C ALA A 149 -20.43 -13.29 -14.75
N MET A 150 -20.94 -12.81 -13.61
CA MET A 150 -20.80 -13.49 -12.32
C MET A 150 -21.61 -14.79 -12.24
N LEU A 151 -22.77 -14.86 -12.89
CA LEU A 151 -23.54 -16.10 -13.01
C LEU A 151 -22.74 -17.17 -13.77
N GLU A 152 -22.13 -16.81 -14.89
CA GLU A 152 -21.25 -17.71 -15.64
C GLU A 152 -20.00 -18.10 -14.85
N ALA A 153 -19.40 -17.13 -14.13
CA ALA A 153 -18.28 -17.39 -13.24
C ALA A 153 -18.64 -18.39 -12.13
N ALA A 154 -19.84 -18.30 -11.55
CA ALA A 154 -20.32 -19.23 -10.54
C ALA A 154 -20.40 -20.66 -11.10
N ASN A 155 -20.82 -20.84 -12.36
CA ASN A 155 -20.80 -22.15 -13.01
C ASN A 155 -19.37 -22.63 -13.30
N PHE A 156 -18.52 -21.76 -13.84
CA PHE A 156 -17.13 -22.08 -14.14
C PHE A 156 -16.31 -22.43 -12.88
N SER A 157 -16.59 -21.78 -11.75
CA SER A 157 -15.90 -21.99 -10.48
C SER A 157 -15.94 -23.45 -10.00
N LYS A 158 -17.02 -24.18 -10.32
CA LYS A 158 -17.19 -25.60 -9.98
C LYS A 158 -16.11 -26.49 -10.60
N THR A 159 -15.58 -26.10 -11.76
CA THR A 159 -14.50 -26.81 -12.47
C THR A 159 -13.14 -26.20 -12.14
N TRP A 160 -13.05 -24.87 -12.08
CA TRP A 160 -11.79 -24.15 -11.89
C TRP A 160 -11.21 -24.28 -10.48
N LEU A 161 -12.03 -24.12 -9.43
CA LEU A 161 -11.53 -24.13 -8.05
C LEU A 161 -10.92 -25.48 -7.63
N PRO A 162 -11.52 -26.65 -7.97
CA PRO A 162 -10.88 -27.93 -7.70
C PRO A 162 -9.56 -28.12 -8.46
N PHE A 163 -9.46 -27.58 -9.68
CA PHE A 163 -8.22 -27.60 -10.46
C PHE A 163 -7.11 -26.79 -9.77
N CYS A 164 -7.37 -25.53 -9.43
CA CYS A 164 -6.39 -24.65 -8.76
C CYS A 164 -5.95 -25.14 -7.39
N LYS A 165 -6.81 -25.83 -6.64
CA LYS A 165 -6.45 -26.36 -5.32
C LYS A 165 -5.62 -27.64 -5.40
N LYS A 166 -5.60 -28.30 -6.57
CA LYS A 166 -4.90 -29.58 -6.76
C LYS A 166 -3.51 -29.40 -7.36
N PHE A 167 -3.31 -28.41 -8.22
CA PHE A 167 -2.09 -28.17 -8.99
C PHE A 167 -1.51 -26.79 -8.69
#